data_AF-A0A6J7ZWJ2-F1
#
_entry.id   AF-A0A6J7ZWJ2-F1
#
_cell.length_a   1.000
_cell.length_b   1.000
_cell.length_c   1.000
_cell.angle_alpha   90.00
_cell.angle_beta   90.00
_cell.angle_gamma   90.00
#
_symmetry.space_group_name_H-M   'P 1'
#
loop_
_entity.id
_entity.type
_entity.pdbx_description
1 polymer ?
#
loop_
_entity_poly.entity_id
_entity_poly.type
_entity_poly.pdbx_seq_one_letter_code
_entity_poly.pdbx_strand_id
1 'polypeptide(L)'
;MIKYAVDGTYEEQVPFFRSNVKTAMVSGNEEEDTLEHTLNESLQKIFTSMEDFLKNGSGYQMEEVLQLQVTIIKYKPLCAGSYIHLPKTLNMANCLLNVMNQDDRCFMWSVLASLHPPNDGAMQPEQVHHYQAYTDRIDVTGYNFRNQYHRLQSLSDRTQPF
;
A
#
# COMPACT_ATOMS: atom_id res chain seq x y z
N MET A 1 1.02 -25.14 22.27
CA MET A 1 1.53 -26.37 21.62
C MET A 1 2.22 -27.19 22.70
N ILE A 2 1.95 -28.50 22.75
CA ILE A 2 2.48 -29.38 23.81
C ILE A 2 3.25 -30.54 23.16
N LYS A 3 4.37 -30.93 23.75
CA LYS A 3 5.10 -32.15 23.40
C LYS A 3 5.29 -33.00 24.64
N TYR A 4 4.76 -34.22 24.64
CA TYR A 4 4.88 -35.16 25.75
C TYR A 4 6.21 -35.93 25.70
N ALA A 5 6.86 -36.06 26.83
CA ALA A 5 8.02 -36.93 27.04
C ALA A 5 7.58 -38.32 27.55
N VAL A 6 8.50 -39.28 27.47
CA VAL A 6 8.22 -40.70 27.82
C VAL A 6 7.95 -40.87 29.33
N ASP A 7 8.45 -39.96 30.16
CA ASP A 7 8.23 -39.95 31.62
C ASP A 7 6.90 -39.29 32.03
N GLY A 8 6.07 -38.88 31.07
CA GLY A 8 4.79 -38.21 31.32
C GLY A 8 4.91 -36.71 31.57
N THR A 9 6.11 -36.13 31.52
CA THR A 9 6.29 -34.67 31.51
C THR A 9 5.95 -34.09 30.13
N TYR A 10 5.76 -32.78 30.06
CA TYR A 10 5.51 -32.11 28.79
C TYR A 10 6.29 -30.80 28.66
N GLU A 11 6.61 -30.46 27.42
CA GLU A 11 7.13 -29.17 27.03
C GLU A 11 6.03 -28.35 26.36
N GLU A 12 5.83 -27.12 26.83
CA GLU A 12 4.90 -26.18 26.23
C GLU A 12 5.65 -25.14 25.38
N GLN A 13 5.10 -24.86 24.19
CA GLN A 13 5.50 -23.73 23.39
C GLN A 13 4.26 -22.93 22.95
N VAL A 14 4.40 -21.61 22.98
CA VAL A 14 3.36 -20.66 22.57
C VAL A 14 3.82 -19.91 21.31
N PRO A 15 3.80 -20.55 20.13
CA PRO A 15 4.17 -19.89 18.89
C PRO A 15 3.09 -18.88 18.46
N PHE A 16 3.53 -17.85 17.74
CA PHE A 16 2.63 -16.88 17.09
C PHE A 16 2.70 -17.01 15.57
N PHE A 17 1.56 -17.27 14.94
CA PHE A 17 1.43 -17.39 13.49
C PHE A 17 0.67 -16.18 12.94
N ARG A 18 1.24 -15.53 11.93
CA ARG A 18 0.65 -14.32 11.32
C ARG A 18 0.38 -14.53 9.85
N SER A 19 -0.70 -13.97 9.34
CA SER A 19 -0.90 -13.80 7.90
C SER A 19 0.03 -12.71 7.32
N ASN A 20 -0.04 -12.49 6.01
CA ASN A 20 0.55 -11.32 5.37
C ASN A 20 -0.42 -10.14 5.45
N VAL A 21 0.10 -8.90 5.38
CA VAL A 21 -0.77 -7.73 5.26
C VAL A 21 -1.39 -7.74 3.87
N LYS A 22 -2.73 -7.69 3.82
CA LYS A 22 -3.49 -7.63 2.59
C LYS A 22 -4.21 -6.28 2.51
N THR A 23 -4.12 -5.64 1.35
CA THR A 23 -4.87 -4.42 1.05
C THR A 23 -5.92 -4.77 0.02
N ALA A 24 -7.19 -4.62 0.39
CA ALA A 24 -8.30 -4.81 -0.52
C ALA A 24 -8.91 -3.44 -0.85
N MET A 25 -9.04 -3.14 -2.14
CA MET A 25 -9.84 -2.02 -2.62
C MET A 25 -11.26 -2.54 -2.79
N VAL A 26 -12.15 -2.06 -1.93
CA VAL A 26 -13.53 -2.53 -1.86
C VAL A 26 -14.42 -1.42 -2.40
N SER A 27 -15.12 -1.68 -3.51
CA SER A 27 -16.02 -0.71 -4.15
C SER A 27 -17.19 -1.42 -4.83
N GLY A 28 -18.42 -1.18 -4.38
CA GLY A 28 -19.63 -1.57 -5.12
C GLY A 28 -20.28 -2.84 -4.59
N ASN A 29 -20.66 -3.77 -5.47
CA ASN A 29 -21.35 -5.03 -5.10
C ASN A 29 -20.39 -6.22 -4.91
N GLU A 30 -19.08 -6.05 -5.15
CA GLU A 30 -18.05 -7.10 -5.08
C GLU A 30 -17.34 -7.16 -3.70
N GLU A 31 -17.90 -6.49 -2.70
CA GLU A 31 -17.25 -6.27 -1.41
C GLU A 31 -17.12 -7.55 -0.58
N GLU A 32 -18.17 -8.37 -0.59
CA GLU A 32 -18.27 -9.59 0.20
C GLU A 32 -17.31 -10.66 -0.33
N ASP A 33 -17.32 -10.89 -1.64
CA ASP A 33 -16.44 -11.86 -2.31
C ASP A 33 -14.95 -11.51 -2.13
N THR A 34 -14.59 -10.23 -2.28
CA THR A 34 -13.20 -9.79 -2.15
C THR A 34 -12.69 -9.93 -0.71
N LEU A 35 -13.54 -9.61 0.27
CA LEU A 35 -13.20 -9.71 1.68
C LEU A 35 -13.08 -11.17 2.11
N GLU A 36 -14.04 -12.02 1.73
CA GLU A 36 -14.02 -13.45 2.04
C GLU A 36 -12.78 -14.11 1.45
N HIS A 37 -12.47 -13.84 0.18
CA HIS A 37 -11.27 -14.37 -0.46
C HIS A 37 -9.99 -13.96 0.30
N THR A 38 -9.87 -12.68 0.67
CA THR A 38 -8.72 -12.14 1.40
C THR A 38 -8.56 -12.77 2.79
N LEU A 39 -9.68 -13.01 3.49
CA LEU A 39 -9.68 -13.68 4.79
C LEU A 39 -9.27 -15.14 4.66
N ASN A 40 -9.82 -15.85 3.68
CA ASN A 40 -9.50 -17.26 3.43
C ASN A 40 -8.01 -17.46 3.10
N GLU A 41 -7.43 -16.62 2.25
CA GLU A 41 -5.98 -16.66 1.98
C GLU A 41 -5.15 -16.40 3.24
N SER A 42 -5.60 -15.47 4.09
CA SER A 42 -4.91 -15.12 5.34
C SER A 42 -4.93 -16.28 6.33
N LEU A 43 -6.08 -16.95 6.48
CA LEU A 43 -6.23 -18.13 7.32
C LEU A 43 -5.40 -19.30 6.78
N GLN A 44 -5.43 -19.55 5.48
CA GLN A 44 -4.61 -20.58 4.85
C GLN A 44 -3.13 -20.38 5.15
N LYS A 45 -2.61 -19.16 5.05
CA LYS A 45 -1.20 -18.88 5.37
C LYS A 45 -0.86 -19.13 6.84
N ILE A 46 -1.78 -18.82 7.76
CA ILE A 46 -1.63 -19.12 9.19
C ILE A 46 -1.57 -20.64 9.39
N PHE A 47 -2.50 -21.39 8.79
CA PHE A 47 -2.54 -22.85 8.89
C PHE A 47 -1.30 -23.50 8.28
N THR A 48 -0.84 -23.08 7.11
CA THR A 48 0.41 -23.59 6.53
C THR A 48 1.61 -23.33 7.44
N SER A 49 1.71 -22.12 8.02
CA SER A 49 2.81 -21.79 8.95
C SER A 49 2.77 -22.66 10.20
N MET A 50 1.56 -22.96 10.69
CA MET A 50 1.34 -23.85 11.81
C MET A 50 1.71 -25.30 11.47
N GLU A 51 1.28 -25.81 10.32
CA GLU A 51 1.65 -27.14 9.85
C GLU A 51 3.16 -27.30 9.66
N ASP A 52 3.82 -26.30 9.09
CA ASP A 52 5.28 -26.33 8.89
C ASP A 52 6.01 -26.35 10.24
N PHE A 53 5.48 -25.62 11.23
CA PHE A 53 6.00 -25.68 12.59
C PHE A 53 5.81 -27.07 13.21
N LEU A 54 4.64 -27.70 13.03
CA LEU A 54 4.37 -29.05 13.52
C LEU A 54 5.22 -30.12 12.81
N LYS A 55 5.44 -29.98 11.49
CA LYS A 55 6.26 -30.90 10.67
C LYS A 55 7.75 -30.79 10.98
N ASN A 56 8.24 -29.58 11.23
CA ASN A 56 9.65 -29.33 11.56
C ASN A 56 9.95 -29.50 13.06
N GLY A 57 8.92 -29.50 13.92
CA GLY A 57 9.01 -29.78 15.35
C GLY A 57 8.99 -31.29 15.64
N SER A 58 9.86 -31.75 16.53
CA SER A 58 10.02 -33.18 16.87
C SER A 58 8.91 -33.72 17.79
N GLY A 59 7.64 -33.58 17.40
CA GLY A 59 6.49 -34.17 18.11
C GLY A 59 5.63 -33.19 18.91
N TYR A 60 5.61 -31.90 18.57
CA TYR A 60 4.62 -30.96 19.13
C TYR A 60 3.24 -31.25 18.55
N GLN A 61 2.21 -31.07 19.37
CA GLN A 61 0.80 -31.13 19.00
C GLN A 61 0.10 -29.83 19.42
N MET A 62 -0.95 -29.48 18.67
CA MET A 62 -1.81 -28.36 19.04
C MET A 62 -2.75 -28.77 20.17
N GLU A 63 -2.66 -28.05 21.28
CA GLU A 63 -3.56 -28.23 22.42
C GLU A 63 -4.72 -27.23 22.33
N GLU A 64 -4.39 -25.93 22.28
CA GLU A 64 -5.37 -24.87 22.25
C GLU A 64 -4.90 -23.63 21.49
N VAL A 65 -5.85 -22.77 21.12
CA VAL A 65 -5.62 -21.44 20.55
C VAL A 65 -5.92 -20.40 21.62
N LEU A 66 -4.87 -19.78 22.17
CA LEU A 66 -5.01 -18.78 23.22
C LEU A 66 -5.63 -17.47 22.71
N GLN A 67 -5.29 -17.06 21.49
CA GLN A 67 -5.71 -15.78 20.94
C GLN A 67 -5.77 -15.83 19.41
N LEU A 68 -6.86 -15.27 18.87
CA LEU A 68 -6.99 -14.92 17.46
C LEU A 68 -7.19 -13.41 17.33
N GLN A 69 -6.32 -12.74 16.57
CA GLN A 69 -6.39 -11.30 16.36
C GLN A 69 -6.56 -10.98 14.87
N VAL A 70 -7.61 -10.23 14.56
CA VAL A 70 -7.86 -9.66 13.22
C VAL A 70 -7.79 -8.14 13.33
N THR A 71 -6.88 -7.53 12.57
CA THR A 71 -6.69 -6.08 12.55
C THR A 71 -7.11 -5.54 11.19
N ILE A 72 -8.20 -4.76 11.18
CA ILE A 72 -8.71 -4.09 9.97
C ILE A 72 -8.48 -2.59 10.12
N ILE A 73 -7.81 -1.99 9.15
CA ILE A 73 -7.54 -0.56 9.12
C ILE A 73 -8.19 0.04 7.87
N LYS A 74 -9.03 1.05 8.06
CA LYS A 74 -9.56 1.84 6.94
C LYS A 74 -8.41 2.62 6.31
N TYR A 75 -7.92 2.13 5.18
CA TYR A 75 -6.90 2.82 4.40
C TYR A 75 -7.55 3.88 3.50
N LYS A 76 -7.09 5.12 3.60
CA LYS A 76 -7.42 6.17 2.64
C LYS A 76 -6.24 6.28 1.67
N PRO A 77 -6.36 5.79 0.43
CA PRO A 77 -5.28 5.90 -0.54
C PRO A 77 -4.96 7.37 -0.81
N LEU A 78 -3.70 7.63 -1.13
CA LEU A 78 -3.29 8.93 -1.66
C LEU A 78 -4.07 9.17 -2.95
N CYS A 79 -4.81 10.27 -2.99
CA CYS A 79 -5.53 10.67 -4.18
C CYS A 79 -4.56 11.41 -5.10
N ALA A 80 -4.44 10.95 -6.34
CA ALA A 80 -3.92 11.80 -7.40
C ALA A 80 -4.87 13.01 -7.57
N GLY A 81 -4.35 14.09 -8.11
CA GLY A 81 -5.11 15.32 -8.28
C GLY A 81 -4.39 16.28 -9.22
N SER A 82 -4.59 17.56 -8.99
CA SER A 82 -3.93 18.62 -9.76
C SER A 82 -2.62 19.05 -9.13
N TYR A 83 -1.94 19.96 -9.81
CA TYR A 83 -0.77 20.64 -9.30
C TYR A 83 -1.03 21.25 -7.91
N ILE A 84 -0.08 21.02 -7.00
CA ILE A 84 -0.05 21.61 -5.66
C ILE A 84 1.27 22.38 -5.54
N HIS A 85 1.21 23.62 -5.07
CA HIS A 85 2.41 24.42 -4.86
C HIS A 85 3.34 23.77 -3.83
N LEU A 86 4.62 23.65 -4.20
CA LEU A 86 5.65 23.18 -3.28
C LEU A 86 5.82 24.15 -2.12
N PRO A 87 6.09 23.65 -0.90
CA PRO A 87 6.62 24.47 0.18
C PRO A 87 7.87 25.24 -0.26
N LYS A 88 8.02 26.47 0.26
CA LYS A 88 9.09 27.40 -0.18
C LYS A 88 10.49 26.78 -0.16
N THR A 89 10.81 25.99 0.87
CA THR A 89 12.12 25.33 1.02
C THR A 89 12.42 24.36 -0.12
N LEU A 90 11.43 23.54 -0.50
CA LEU A 90 11.57 22.59 -1.60
C LEU A 90 11.59 23.29 -2.96
N ASN A 91 10.80 24.35 -3.11
CA ASN A 91 10.80 25.16 -4.33
C ASN A 91 12.15 25.86 -4.54
N MET A 92 12.80 26.33 -3.47
CA MET A 92 14.12 26.95 -3.56
C MET A 92 15.24 25.93 -3.87
N ALA A 93 15.08 24.69 -3.41
CA ALA A 93 16.08 23.64 -3.64
C ALA A 93 16.17 23.22 -5.11
N ASN A 94 15.14 23.48 -5.93
CA ASN A 94 15.08 23.13 -7.36
C ASN A 94 15.43 21.65 -7.65
N CYS A 95 15.23 20.76 -6.68
CA CYS A 95 15.56 19.35 -6.78
C CYS A 95 14.36 18.47 -7.16
N LEU A 96 13.16 19.07 -7.26
CA LEU A 96 11.92 18.39 -7.59
C LEU A 96 11.31 19.00 -8.85
N LEU A 97 10.92 18.14 -9.78
CA LEU A 97 10.14 18.52 -10.96
C LEU A 97 8.65 18.37 -10.65
N ASN A 98 7.98 19.49 -10.37
CA ASN A 98 6.56 19.53 -10.05
C ASN A 98 5.74 19.97 -11.27
N VAL A 99 5.31 19.01 -12.09
CA VAL A 99 4.60 19.28 -13.35
C VAL A 99 3.27 20.02 -13.09
N MET A 100 3.09 21.16 -13.76
CA MET A 100 1.96 22.07 -13.61
C MET A 100 0.76 21.63 -14.46
N ASN A 101 -0.08 20.76 -13.91
CA ASN A 101 -1.31 20.29 -14.54
C ASN A 101 -2.59 20.94 -13.96
N GLN A 102 -3.60 21.11 -14.81
CA GLN A 102 -4.93 21.66 -14.46
C GLN A 102 -6.02 20.58 -14.32
N ASP A 103 -5.69 19.34 -14.68
CA ASP A 103 -6.56 18.16 -14.53
C ASP A 103 -6.19 17.38 -13.27
N ASP A 104 -6.88 16.27 -12.99
CA ASP A 104 -6.59 15.41 -11.83
C ASP A 104 -5.49 14.36 -12.13
N ARG A 105 -4.68 14.54 -13.18
CA ARG A 105 -3.75 13.52 -13.68
C ARG A 105 -2.30 13.71 -13.24
N CYS A 106 -2.03 14.30 -12.06
CA CYS A 106 -0.66 14.59 -11.63
C CYS A 106 0.23 13.34 -11.58
N PHE A 107 -0.31 12.18 -11.19
CA PHE A 107 0.42 10.91 -11.20
C PHE A 107 0.90 10.54 -12.60
N MET A 108 0.02 10.60 -13.60
CA MET A 108 0.37 10.34 -14.99
C MET A 108 1.46 11.30 -15.46
N TRP A 109 1.31 12.61 -15.18
CA TRP A 109 2.30 13.62 -15.55
C TRP A 109 3.66 13.39 -14.89
N SER A 110 3.70 13.00 -13.61
CA SER A 110 4.95 12.65 -12.91
C SER A 110 5.64 11.42 -13.53
N VAL A 111 4.87 10.40 -13.90
CA VAL A 111 5.42 9.21 -14.58
C VAL A 111 5.98 9.59 -15.95
N LEU A 112 5.23 10.37 -16.74
CA LEU A 112 5.70 10.84 -18.05
C LEU A 112 6.97 11.67 -17.93
N ALA A 113 7.07 12.58 -16.95
CA ALA A 113 8.26 13.38 -16.74
C ALA A 113 9.47 12.54 -16.30
N SER A 114 9.26 11.45 -15.58
CA SER A 114 10.33 10.51 -15.23
C SER A 114 10.79 9.66 -16.42
N LEU A 115 9.89 9.29 -17.33
CA LEU A 115 10.20 8.46 -18.51
C LEU A 115 10.74 9.29 -19.68
N HIS A 116 10.33 10.55 -19.77
CA HIS A 116 10.66 11.48 -20.83
C HIS A 116 11.17 12.79 -20.22
N PRO A 117 12.34 12.77 -19.56
CA PRO A 117 12.90 13.97 -18.98
C PRO A 117 13.10 15.03 -20.07
N PRO A 118 12.85 16.31 -19.77
CA PRO A 118 13.10 17.39 -20.71
C PRO A 118 14.57 17.42 -21.13
N ASN A 119 14.83 17.84 -22.36
CA ASN A 119 16.19 18.03 -22.85
C ASN A 119 16.96 19.02 -21.98
N ASP A 120 18.28 18.85 -21.89
CA ASP A 120 19.15 19.79 -21.18
C ASP A 120 18.94 21.22 -21.69
N GLY A 121 18.58 22.12 -20.76
CA GLY A 121 18.28 23.52 -21.07
C GLY A 121 16.83 23.81 -21.46
N ALA A 122 15.90 22.87 -21.31
CA ALA A 122 14.48 23.14 -21.48
C ALA A 122 14.01 24.29 -20.59
N MET A 123 13.38 25.30 -21.19
CA MET A 123 12.71 26.34 -20.44
C MET A 123 11.41 25.79 -19.84
N GLN A 124 11.20 26.06 -18.55
CA GLN A 124 10.00 25.67 -17.81
C GLN A 124 9.68 24.16 -17.93
N PRO A 125 10.59 23.28 -17.49
CA PRO A 125 10.42 21.82 -17.59
C PRO A 125 9.15 21.33 -16.86
N GLU A 126 8.62 22.11 -15.92
CA GLU A 126 7.38 21.82 -15.21
C GLU A 126 6.11 21.91 -16.08
N GLN A 127 6.18 22.40 -17.32
CA GLN A 127 4.97 22.54 -18.15
C GLN A 127 4.51 21.21 -18.76
N VAL A 128 3.19 20.96 -18.75
CA VAL A 128 2.60 19.73 -19.31
C VAL A 128 2.87 19.52 -20.80
N HIS A 129 3.07 20.60 -21.57
CA HIS A 129 3.26 20.51 -23.03
C HIS A 129 4.49 19.70 -23.43
N HIS A 130 5.52 19.64 -22.58
CA HIS A 130 6.71 18.81 -22.79
C HIS A 130 6.38 17.31 -22.81
N TYR A 131 5.28 16.91 -22.16
CA TYR A 131 4.93 15.51 -21.92
C TYR A 131 3.70 15.05 -22.71
N GLN A 132 2.93 15.98 -23.29
CA GLN A 132 1.68 15.69 -23.99
C GLN A 132 1.82 14.67 -25.13
N ALA A 133 2.94 14.69 -25.86
CA ALA A 133 3.19 13.76 -26.96
C ALA A 133 3.32 12.28 -26.51
N TYR A 134 3.43 12.04 -25.21
CA TYR A 134 3.66 10.71 -24.63
C TYR A 134 2.45 10.17 -23.86
N THR A 135 1.32 10.90 -23.81
CA THR A 135 0.14 10.45 -23.06
C THR A 135 -0.38 9.10 -23.53
N ASP A 136 -0.30 8.83 -24.82
CA ASP A 136 -0.77 7.58 -25.42
C ASP A 136 0.15 6.39 -25.13
N ARG A 137 1.32 6.62 -24.51
CA ARG A 137 2.27 5.57 -24.12
C ARG A 137 1.99 4.99 -22.74
N ILE A 138 1.09 5.60 -21.97
CA ILE A 138 0.68 5.10 -20.65
C ILE A 138 -0.80 4.75 -20.73
N ASP A 139 -1.10 3.48 -20.51
CA ASP A 139 -2.47 3.04 -20.30
C ASP A 139 -2.90 3.40 -18.87
N VAL A 140 -3.72 4.44 -18.76
CA VAL A 140 -4.37 4.86 -17.51
C VAL A 140 -5.84 4.43 -17.46
N THR A 141 -6.28 3.57 -18.37
CA THR A 141 -7.67 3.11 -18.44
C THR A 141 -7.98 2.26 -17.20
N GLY A 142 -9.07 2.60 -16.51
CA GLY A 142 -9.43 1.97 -15.23
C GLY A 142 -8.90 2.67 -13.98
N TYR A 143 -8.00 3.67 -14.11
CA TYR A 143 -7.63 4.52 -12.98
C TYR A 143 -8.64 5.65 -12.79
N ASN A 144 -9.35 5.64 -11.67
CA ASN A 144 -10.14 6.78 -11.24
C ASN A 144 -9.23 7.78 -10.49
N PHE A 145 -8.66 8.72 -11.23
CA PHE A 145 -7.89 9.84 -10.66
C PHE A 145 -8.73 10.75 -9.74
N ARG A 146 -10.06 10.67 -9.84
CA ARG A 146 -11.03 11.51 -9.14
C ARG A 146 -11.64 10.81 -7.93
N ASN A 147 -10.92 9.95 -7.22
CA ASN A 147 -11.49 9.34 -6.02
C ASN A 147 -11.81 10.44 -4.97
N GLN A 148 -13.10 10.80 -4.94
CA GLN A 148 -13.69 11.89 -4.17
C GLN A 148 -13.72 11.53 -2.69
N TYR A 149 -12.63 11.76 -1.98
CA TYR A 149 -12.69 11.88 -0.52
C TYR A 149 -11.86 13.08 -0.08
N HIS A 150 -12.50 14.25 -0.15
CA HIS A 150 -12.00 15.56 0.27
C HIS A 150 -10.60 15.91 -0.25
N ARG A 151 -10.57 16.87 -1.20
CA ARG A 151 -9.42 17.75 -1.48
C ARG A 151 -8.64 17.91 -0.18
N LEU A 152 -7.38 17.45 -0.16
CA LEU A 152 -6.50 17.66 0.99
C LEU A 152 -6.44 19.17 1.22
N GLN A 153 -7.30 19.69 2.12
CA GLN A 153 -7.10 20.99 2.70
C GLN A 153 -5.78 20.86 3.45
N SER A 154 -4.77 21.55 2.92
CA SER A 154 -3.50 21.82 3.56
C SER A 154 -2.76 20.59 4.11
N LEU A 155 -1.86 20.03 3.28
CA LEU A 155 -0.65 19.35 3.77
C LEU A 155 0.21 20.25 4.70
N SER A 156 -0.10 21.55 4.82
CA SER A 156 0.52 22.48 5.77
C SER A 156 0.08 22.31 7.23
N ASP A 157 -1.02 21.59 7.53
CA ASP A 157 -1.55 21.50 8.90
C ASP A 157 -1.02 20.29 9.70
N ARG A 158 -0.18 19.44 9.08
CA ARG A 158 0.41 18.25 9.73
C ARG A 158 1.92 18.32 9.96
N THR A 159 2.56 19.45 9.68
CA THR A 159 3.93 19.71 10.14
C THR A 159 3.88 20.50 11.45
N GLN A 160 3.64 19.81 12.56
CA GLN A 160 4.14 20.28 13.86
C GLN A 160 5.64 19.98 13.89
N PRO A 161 6.52 20.95 14.20
CA PRO A 161 7.94 20.67 14.35
C PRO A 161 8.15 19.71 15.54
N PHE A 162 9.07 18.77 15.39
CA PHE A 162 9.59 17.96 16.49
C PHE A 162 10.22 18.85 17.58
#